data_AF-A0A975YCQ4-F1
#
_entry.id   AF-A0A975YCQ4-F1
#
_cell.length_a   1.000
_cell.length_b   1.000
_cell.length_c   1.000
_cell.angle_alpha   90.00
_cell.angle_beta   90.00
_cell.angle_gamma   90.00
#
_symmetry.space_group_name_H-M   'P 1'
#
loop_
_entity.id
_entity.type
_entity.pdbx_description
1 polymer ?
#
loop_
_entity_poly.entity_id
_entity_poly.type
_entity_poly.pdbx_seq_one_letter_code
_entity_poly.pdbx_strand_id
1 'polypeptide(L)'
;MSRNAASGGGVPQVVPPPPWLWLVMVTYVYDAPAAVTWWREQIQDLWTDRTYPLYVSGDAFTALRVMLVSQAIPILFIVAGMAAVLLPHLRGRYTEWRYHLVAPVNSPANSSLHDIQRLLDAHAPGTVLTVSMRGRGPSIRVYARGWRGRRVAVSLGFLALWERRPDRARALLLHEVAHLANGEHLITGLGSPFTGLVGAWPVVFLVCAVAPLVWLVLSRTFPEPSLLTGQILAIVARLPQLLIVPVIALWCAELAADRYAVAAAGPRTVLQAIDATRASGPRRVTGKLYHPPRALRRWFVEHADRPTAPLLLLLAGPIALLLHAAAVTVIAVPSLILNDYAPSTAVATSLDMAHIHLLRWPRWAAVLAVVLLWPLLARRWLRLWGGPTSPGAPTAVPGTTIGPDRPAGAGGLVPYPRRAHLLAALLPAAVLVVGLLPSSGVVARDPLLRPDTAAVGTER
;
A
#
# COMPACT_ATOMS: atom_id res chain seq x y z
N MET A 1 55.10 3.41 -0.80
CA MET A 1 53.98 3.84 0.07
C MET A 1 52.66 3.58 -0.65
N SER A 2 52.11 2.38 -0.47
CA SER A 2 50.81 2.00 -1.01
C SER A 2 49.71 2.52 -0.08
N ARG A 3 48.88 3.45 -0.55
CA ARG A 3 47.65 3.84 0.16
C ARG A 3 46.67 2.69 0.06
N ASN A 4 46.71 1.78 1.03
CA ASN A 4 45.56 0.94 1.36
C ASN A 4 44.48 1.85 1.92
N ALA A 5 43.74 2.51 1.03
CA ALA A 5 42.46 3.08 1.37
C ALA A 5 41.58 1.92 1.82
N ALA A 6 41.44 1.75 3.12
CA ALA A 6 40.45 0.87 3.72
C ALA A 6 39.10 1.30 3.13
N SER A 7 38.64 0.57 2.12
CA SER A 7 37.32 0.68 1.57
C SER A 7 36.38 0.28 2.71
N GLY A 8 35.97 1.27 3.50
CA GLY A 8 34.96 1.08 4.53
C GLY A 8 33.80 0.36 3.88
N GLY A 9 33.57 -0.88 4.32
CA GLY A 9 32.59 -1.80 3.74
C GLY A 9 31.20 -1.27 3.96
N GLY A 10 30.80 -0.28 3.17
CA GLY A 10 29.44 0.22 3.09
C GLY A 10 28.53 -0.96 2.79
N VAL A 11 27.39 -1.02 3.48
CA VAL A 11 26.34 -1.97 3.14
C VAL A 11 25.89 -1.64 1.72
N PRO A 12 25.88 -2.61 0.78
CA PRO A 12 25.36 -2.36 -0.56
C PRO A 12 23.93 -1.87 -0.44
N GLN A 13 23.68 -0.63 -0.82
CA GLN A 13 22.33 -0.12 -0.87
C GLN A 13 21.69 -0.61 -2.17
N VAL A 14 20.72 -1.50 -2.09
CA VAL A 14 19.87 -1.77 -3.25
C VAL A 14 19.07 -0.51 -3.52
N VAL A 15 19.07 -0.01 -4.78
CA VAL A 15 18.21 1.13 -5.11
C VAL A 15 16.77 0.73 -4.77
N PRO A 16 16.05 1.51 -3.95
CA PRO A 16 14.69 1.18 -3.56
C PRO A 16 13.80 1.16 -4.81
N PRO A 17 12.71 0.39 -4.83
CA PRO A 17 11.74 0.51 -5.92
C PRO A 17 11.05 1.86 -5.89
N PRO A 18 10.35 2.23 -6.98
CA PRO A 18 9.58 3.44 -6.99
C PRO A 18 8.59 3.46 -5.83
N PRO A 19 8.29 4.65 -5.28
CA PRO A 19 7.57 4.78 -4.03
C PRO A 19 6.08 4.69 -4.33
N TRP A 20 5.61 3.54 -4.82
CA TRP A 20 4.24 3.35 -5.29
C TRP A 20 3.21 3.71 -4.25
N LEU A 21 3.49 3.43 -2.97
CA LEU A 21 2.61 3.80 -1.87
C LEU A 21 2.41 5.31 -1.74
N TRP A 22 3.46 6.10 -1.98
CA TRP A 22 3.37 7.56 -2.04
C TRP A 22 2.64 8.03 -3.29
N LEU A 23 2.91 7.40 -4.44
CA LEU A 23 2.18 7.73 -5.67
C LEU A 23 0.66 7.49 -5.48
N VAL A 24 0.27 6.37 -4.87
CA VAL A 24 -1.12 6.07 -4.52
C VAL A 24 -1.72 7.15 -3.63
N MET A 25 -0.99 7.56 -2.58
CA MET A 25 -1.43 8.64 -1.70
C MET A 25 -1.66 9.95 -2.48
N VAL A 26 -0.72 10.35 -3.33
CA VAL A 26 -0.84 11.55 -4.17
C VAL A 26 -2.02 11.44 -5.14
N THR A 27 -2.22 10.29 -5.79
CA THR A 27 -3.37 10.08 -6.68
C THR A 27 -4.69 10.19 -5.94
N TYR A 28 -4.76 9.72 -4.70
CA TYR A 28 -5.96 9.88 -3.89
C TYR A 28 -6.20 11.33 -3.45
N VAL A 29 -5.15 12.09 -3.15
CA VAL A 29 -5.29 13.53 -2.87
C VAL A 29 -5.85 14.23 -4.12
N TYR A 30 -5.30 13.90 -5.29
CA TYR A 30 -5.73 14.45 -6.57
C TYR A 30 -7.19 14.10 -6.88
N ASP A 31 -7.62 12.87 -6.60
CA ASP A 31 -9.00 12.41 -6.85
C ASP A 31 -10.01 12.87 -5.77
N ALA A 32 -9.55 13.46 -4.65
CA ALA A 32 -10.40 13.80 -3.52
C ALA A 32 -11.55 14.79 -3.86
N PRO A 33 -11.35 15.87 -4.65
CA PRO A 33 -12.46 16.77 -4.99
C PRO A 33 -13.57 16.08 -5.76
N ALA A 34 -13.23 15.25 -6.74
CA ALA A 34 -14.20 14.48 -7.51
C ALA A 34 -14.94 13.46 -6.63
N ALA A 35 -14.24 12.83 -5.68
CA ALA A 35 -14.86 11.95 -4.72
C ALA A 35 -15.85 12.69 -3.81
N VAL A 36 -15.52 13.90 -3.35
CA VAL A 36 -16.42 14.73 -2.52
C VAL A 36 -17.68 15.14 -3.28
N THR A 37 -17.54 15.58 -4.54
CA THR A 37 -18.71 15.93 -5.38
C THR A 37 -19.62 14.72 -5.57
N TRP A 38 -19.04 13.57 -5.93
CA TRP A 38 -19.82 12.33 -6.09
C TRP A 38 -20.53 11.94 -4.80
N TRP A 39 -19.86 12.03 -3.64
CA TRP A 39 -20.50 11.76 -2.35
C TRP A 39 -21.63 12.71 -2.02
N ARG A 40 -21.49 13.98 -2.35
CA ARG A 40 -22.53 14.98 -2.15
C ARG A 40 -23.78 14.62 -2.94
N GLU A 41 -23.61 14.23 -4.20
CA GLU A 41 -24.70 13.78 -5.08
C GLU A 41 -25.36 12.52 -4.51
N GLN A 42 -24.57 11.49 -4.16
CA GLN A 42 -25.12 10.26 -3.56
C GLN A 42 -25.88 10.51 -2.25
N ILE A 43 -25.38 11.40 -1.39
CA ILE A 43 -26.09 11.76 -0.14
C ILE A 43 -27.39 12.50 -0.46
N GLN A 44 -27.36 13.42 -1.44
CA GLN A 44 -28.58 14.12 -1.87
C GLN A 44 -29.61 13.13 -2.43
N ASP A 45 -29.21 12.22 -3.31
CA ASP A 45 -30.12 11.24 -3.90
C ASP A 45 -30.68 10.25 -2.86
N LEU A 46 -29.88 9.84 -1.87
CA LEU A 46 -30.26 8.81 -0.91
C LEU A 46 -30.86 9.33 0.40
N TRP A 47 -30.73 10.63 0.73
CA TRP A 47 -31.32 11.22 1.94
C TRP A 47 -32.30 12.35 1.67
N THR A 48 -32.50 12.77 0.42
CA THR A 48 -33.51 13.77 0.09
C THR A 48 -34.56 13.19 -0.85
N ASP A 49 -35.81 13.61 -0.70
CA ASP A 49 -36.93 13.18 -1.56
C ASP A 49 -36.87 13.77 -2.99
N ARG A 50 -35.74 14.38 -3.38
CA ARG A 50 -35.62 15.11 -4.65
C ARG A 50 -35.66 14.18 -5.86
N THR A 51 -34.98 13.04 -5.78
CA THR A 51 -34.75 12.19 -6.95
C THR A 51 -35.70 11.00 -7.01
N TYR A 52 -36.09 10.44 -5.84
CA TYR A 52 -36.88 9.20 -5.77
C TYR A 52 -38.02 9.22 -4.72
N PRO A 53 -38.90 10.24 -4.69
CA PRO A 53 -39.85 10.49 -3.60
C PRO A 53 -40.76 9.31 -3.23
N LEU A 54 -41.09 8.44 -4.20
CA LEU A 54 -41.95 7.27 -3.97
C LEU A 54 -41.24 6.06 -3.35
N TYR A 55 -39.90 6.04 -3.32
CA TYR A 55 -39.10 4.87 -2.94
C TYR A 55 -38.26 5.08 -1.67
N VAL A 56 -38.15 6.31 -1.17
CA VAL A 56 -37.25 6.71 -0.07
C VAL A 56 -37.53 5.99 1.27
N SER A 57 -38.77 5.52 1.47
CA SER A 57 -39.23 4.85 2.69
C SER A 57 -39.19 3.32 2.66
N GLY A 58 -38.84 2.70 1.52
CA GLY A 58 -38.84 1.25 1.35
C GLY A 58 -37.62 0.55 1.95
N ASP A 59 -37.78 -0.74 2.30
CA ASP A 59 -36.71 -1.59 2.85
C ASP A 59 -35.48 -1.67 1.92
N ALA A 60 -35.72 -1.70 0.61
CA ALA A 60 -34.68 -1.67 -0.41
C ALA A 60 -33.80 -0.41 -0.35
N PHE A 61 -34.40 0.74 -0.07
CA PHE A 61 -33.69 2.01 0.02
C PHE A 61 -32.92 2.11 1.35
N THR A 62 -33.48 1.56 2.42
CA THR A 62 -32.76 1.38 3.69
C THR A 62 -31.53 0.49 3.51
N ALA A 63 -31.65 -0.62 2.79
CA ALA A 63 -30.51 -1.48 2.46
C ALA A 63 -29.47 -0.73 1.63
N LEU A 64 -29.87 0.04 0.60
CA LEU A 64 -28.96 0.87 -0.18
C LEU A 64 -28.22 1.90 0.67
N ARG A 65 -28.90 2.58 1.61
CA ARG A 65 -28.26 3.52 2.55
C ARG A 65 -27.19 2.84 3.40
N VAL A 66 -27.48 1.64 3.94
CA VAL A 66 -26.50 0.87 4.72
C VAL A 66 -25.33 0.41 3.83
N MET A 67 -25.61 -0.03 2.61
CA MET A 67 -24.57 -0.40 1.65
C MET A 67 -23.69 0.79 1.25
N LEU A 68 -24.26 1.98 1.16
CA LEU A 68 -23.50 3.20 0.90
C LEU A 68 -22.49 3.49 2.02
N VAL A 69 -22.83 3.21 3.29
CA VAL A 69 -21.85 3.32 4.39
C VAL A 69 -20.60 2.48 4.10
N SER A 70 -20.77 1.27 3.55
CA SER A 70 -19.63 0.43 3.16
C SER A 70 -18.76 1.10 2.09
N GLN A 71 -19.34 1.90 1.19
CA GLN A 71 -18.59 2.63 0.16
C GLN A 71 -17.92 3.90 0.69
N ALA A 72 -18.51 4.57 1.69
CA ALA A 72 -17.96 5.79 2.30
C ALA A 72 -16.68 5.48 3.07
N ILE A 73 -16.67 4.31 3.69
CA ILE A 73 -15.65 3.81 4.58
C ILE A 73 -14.25 3.89 3.91
N PRO A 74 -13.95 3.28 2.75
CA PRO A 74 -12.67 3.45 2.05
C PRO A 74 -12.19 4.91 1.91
N ILE A 75 -13.10 5.83 1.60
CA ILE A 75 -12.78 7.25 1.41
C ILE A 75 -12.48 7.92 2.75
N LEU A 76 -13.26 7.62 3.79
CA LEU A 76 -12.95 8.08 5.15
C LEU A 76 -11.55 7.66 5.60
N PHE A 77 -11.02 6.52 5.14
CA PHE A 77 -9.64 6.13 5.49
C PHE A 77 -8.58 6.70 4.61
N ILE A 78 -8.88 6.94 3.34
CA ILE A 78 -7.99 7.74 2.51
C ILE A 78 -7.80 9.10 3.20
N VAL A 79 -8.90 9.73 3.64
CA VAL A 79 -8.87 10.99 4.41
C VAL A 79 -8.14 10.83 5.75
N ALA A 80 -8.47 9.80 6.55
CA ALA A 80 -7.80 9.57 7.83
C ALA A 80 -6.30 9.25 7.66
N GLY A 81 -5.94 8.51 6.62
CA GLY A 81 -4.57 8.19 6.23
C GLY A 81 -3.80 9.44 5.83
N MET A 82 -4.38 10.30 5.00
CA MET A 82 -3.81 11.61 4.66
C MET A 82 -3.63 12.47 5.91
N ALA A 83 -4.66 12.58 6.76
CA ALA A 83 -4.58 13.33 8.01
C ALA A 83 -3.47 12.79 8.93
N ALA A 84 -3.33 11.46 9.03
CA ALA A 84 -2.28 10.83 9.82
C ALA A 84 -0.86 11.04 9.24
N VAL A 85 -0.73 11.14 7.92
CA VAL A 85 0.52 11.51 7.24
C VAL A 85 0.83 12.98 7.48
N LEU A 86 -0.17 13.87 7.42
CA LEU A 86 -0.03 15.32 7.63
C LEU A 86 0.24 15.69 9.09
N LEU A 87 -0.24 14.88 10.04
CA LEU A 87 -0.12 15.10 11.48
C LEU A 87 0.69 14.00 12.19
N PRO A 88 1.94 13.71 11.76
CA PRO A 88 2.71 12.56 12.25
C PRO A 88 3.11 12.71 13.72
N HIS A 89 3.14 13.92 14.27
CA HIS A 89 3.38 14.16 15.70
C HIS A 89 2.21 13.68 16.57
N LEU A 90 0.97 13.96 16.18
CA LEU A 90 -0.22 13.54 16.90
C LEU A 90 -0.35 12.01 16.84
N ARG A 91 -0.17 11.43 15.65
CA ARG A 91 -0.15 9.97 15.49
C ARG A 91 0.96 9.33 16.33
N GLY A 92 2.16 9.90 16.36
CA GLY A 92 3.25 9.39 17.18
C GLY A 92 2.94 9.41 18.67
N ARG A 93 2.32 10.50 19.18
CA ARG A 93 1.85 10.61 20.57
C ARG A 93 0.79 9.57 20.90
N TYR A 94 -0.21 9.45 20.03
CA TYR A 94 -1.25 8.44 20.16
C TYR A 94 -0.65 7.03 20.21
N THR A 95 0.30 6.72 19.32
CA THR A 95 0.95 5.40 19.24
C THR A 95 1.72 5.09 20.53
N GLU A 96 2.53 6.02 21.02
CA GLU A 96 3.28 5.83 22.27
C GLU A 96 2.37 5.60 23.47
N TRP A 97 1.32 6.42 23.60
CA TRP A 97 0.31 6.25 24.65
C TRP A 97 -0.42 4.90 24.52
N ARG A 98 -0.94 4.58 23.34
CA ARG A 98 -1.76 3.39 23.07
C ARG A 98 -1.00 2.07 23.30
N TYR A 99 0.31 2.07 23.11
CA TYR A 99 1.16 0.90 23.27
C TYR A 99 2.10 0.96 24.48
N HIS A 100 2.03 2.01 25.31
CA HIS A 100 2.97 2.29 26.41
C HIS A 100 4.43 2.13 25.97
N LEU A 101 4.78 2.82 24.88
CA LEU A 101 6.14 2.82 24.39
C LEU A 101 6.98 3.75 25.26
N VAL A 102 8.01 3.19 25.88
CA VAL A 102 8.95 3.94 26.71
C VAL A 102 10.33 3.94 26.08
N ALA A 103 11.12 4.97 26.39
CA ALA A 103 12.53 4.96 26.05
C ALA A 103 13.21 3.81 26.81
N PRO A 104 14.17 3.11 26.19
CA PRO A 104 14.93 2.08 26.87
C PRO A 104 15.68 2.71 28.05
N VAL A 105 15.64 2.06 29.22
CA VAL A 105 16.47 2.46 30.36
C VAL A 105 17.90 2.04 30.07
N ASN A 106 18.81 3.02 30.01
CA ASN A 106 20.24 2.79 29.84
C ASN A 106 20.78 2.11 31.11
N SER A 107 20.75 0.78 31.12
CA SER A 107 21.36 -0.04 32.16
C SER A 107 22.35 -1.00 31.50
N PRO A 108 23.56 -1.17 32.05
CA PRO A 108 24.54 -2.12 31.52
C PRO A 108 24.02 -3.56 31.48
N ALA A 109 22.97 -3.89 32.23
CA ALA A 109 22.28 -5.19 32.16
C ALA A 109 21.49 -5.43 30.85
N ASN A 110 21.27 -4.40 30.03
CA ASN A 110 20.43 -4.47 28.82
C ASN A 110 21.26 -4.57 27.53
N SER A 111 22.21 -5.51 27.45
CA SER A 111 23.08 -5.70 26.27
C SER A 111 22.31 -5.84 24.96
N SER A 112 21.18 -6.55 24.95
CA SER A 112 20.29 -6.72 23.79
C SER A 112 19.80 -5.39 23.22
N LEU A 113 19.39 -4.43 24.08
CA LEU A 113 18.89 -3.12 23.62
C LEU A 113 20.01 -2.28 23.01
N HIS A 114 21.21 -2.34 23.59
CA HIS A 114 22.39 -1.67 23.05
C HIS A 114 22.80 -2.25 21.69
N ASP A 115 22.74 -3.57 21.51
CA ASP A 115 23.06 -4.20 20.23
C ASP A 115 22.03 -3.87 19.14
N ILE A 116 20.73 -3.82 19.50
CA ILE A 116 19.66 -3.39 18.59
C ILE A 116 19.88 -1.93 18.19
N GLN A 117 20.13 -1.04 19.15
CA GLN A 117 20.37 0.38 18.86
C GLN A 117 21.63 0.56 18.00
N ARG A 118 22.73 -0.17 18.29
CA ARG A 118 23.94 -0.14 17.48
C ARG A 118 23.67 -0.56 16.03
N LEU A 119 22.85 -1.59 15.83
CA LEU A 119 22.45 -2.01 14.48
C LEU A 119 21.55 -0.97 13.79
N LEU A 120 20.65 -0.32 14.54
CA LEU A 120 19.86 0.79 14.03
C LEU A 120 20.73 1.98 13.64
N ASP A 121 21.73 2.34 14.43
CA ASP A 121 22.63 3.45 14.13
C ASP A 121 23.45 3.16 12.85
N ALA A 122 23.81 1.89 12.62
CA ALA A 122 24.54 1.46 11.43
C ALA A 122 23.69 1.51 10.14
N HIS A 123 22.40 1.15 10.19
CA HIS A 123 21.54 1.04 9.00
C HIS A 123 20.52 2.18 8.84
N ALA A 124 20.19 2.88 9.91
CA ALA A 124 19.16 3.90 9.99
C ALA A 124 19.52 4.95 11.07
N PRO A 125 20.59 5.74 10.85
CA PRO A 125 21.07 6.70 11.85
C PRO A 125 19.96 7.68 12.28
N GLY A 126 19.99 8.06 13.56
CA GLY A 126 18.99 8.93 14.19
C GLY A 126 17.66 8.25 14.51
N THR A 127 17.55 6.93 14.34
CA THR A 127 16.36 6.18 14.73
C THR A 127 16.37 5.92 16.24
N VAL A 128 15.28 6.27 16.91
CA VAL A 128 15.13 6.03 18.35
C VAL A 128 14.42 4.70 18.58
N LEU A 129 15.08 3.80 19.31
CA LEU A 129 14.46 2.57 19.82
C LEU A 129 13.51 2.89 20.98
N THR A 130 12.36 2.23 20.99
CA THR A 130 11.37 2.29 22.08
C THR A 130 10.87 0.89 22.41
N VAL A 131 10.55 0.63 23.67
CA VAL A 131 10.13 -0.68 24.15
C VAL A 131 8.66 -0.64 24.55
N SER A 132 7.87 -1.57 24.02
CA SER A 132 6.49 -1.80 24.44
C SER A 132 6.46 -2.65 25.69
N MET A 133 5.97 -2.08 26.80
CA MET A 133 5.78 -2.79 28.07
C MET A 133 4.57 -3.72 28.06
N ARG A 134 3.68 -3.61 27.05
CA ARG A 134 2.54 -4.54 26.89
C ARG A 134 3.00 -5.84 26.23
N GLY A 135 2.73 -6.98 26.89
CA GLY A 135 3.02 -8.32 26.37
C GLY A 135 2.27 -8.70 25.08
N ARG A 136 1.23 -7.95 24.70
CA ARG A 136 0.49 -8.11 23.43
C ARG A 136 0.87 -7.08 22.34
N GLY A 137 2.00 -6.37 22.51
CA GLY A 137 2.49 -5.41 21.53
C GLY A 137 2.96 -6.09 20.23
N PRO A 138 3.05 -5.33 19.11
CA PRO A 138 3.67 -5.84 17.88
C PRO A 138 5.11 -6.29 18.17
N SER A 139 5.58 -7.39 17.56
CA SER A 139 6.94 -7.90 17.79
C SER A 139 7.98 -6.82 17.55
N ILE A 140 7.95 -6.26 16.34
CA ILE A 140 8.75 -5.11 15.97
C ILE A 140 7.99 -4.32 14.90
N ARG A 141 7.92 -3.00 15.04
CA ARG A 141 7.30 -2.11 14.05
C ARG A 141 7.92 -0.73 14.06
N VAL A 142 8.01 -0.12 12.88
CA VAL A 142 8.35 1.30 12.72
C VAL A 142 7.15 2.21 12.90
N TYR A 143 7.37 3.43 13.37
CA TYR A 143 6.32 4.45 13.44
C TYR A 143 6.90 5.87 13.34
N ALA A 144 6.02 6.81 13.00
CA ALA A 144 6.38 8.21 12.85
C ALA A 144 6.18 8.99 14.17
N ARG A 145 7.15 9.85 14.50
CA ARG A 145 7.03 10.89 15.52
C ARG A 145 7.45 12.23 14.94
N GLY A 146 6.63 12.73 14.01
CA GLY A 146 7.02 13.83 13.14
C GLY A 146 7.52 13.32 11.78
N TRP A 147 7.71 14.23 10.82
CA TRP A 147 8.12 13.89 9.45
C TRP A 147 9.51 13.26 9.35
N ARG A 148 10.42 13.65 10.27
CA ARG A 148 11.79 13.12 10.36
C ARG A 148 12.07 12.34 11.65
N GLY A 149 11.08 12.23 12.54
CA GLY A 149 11.23 11.51 13.80
C GLY A 149 11.07 10.01 13.59
N ARG A 150 12.17 9.34 13.29
CA ARG A 150 12.24 7.90 13.00
C ARG A 150 12.26 7.11 14.30
N ARG A 151 11.31 6.19 14.47
CA ARG A 151 11.23 5.35 15.68
C ARG A 151 10.94 3.90 15.34
N VAL A 152 11.51 3.01 16.16
CA VAL A 152 11.23 1.57 16.14
C VAL A 152 10.70 1.18 17.50
N ALA A 153 9.55 0.51 17.50
CA ALA A 153 8.97 -0.11 18.68
C ALA A 153 9.31 -1.60 18.67
N VAL A 154 9.89 -2.10 19.75
CA VAL A 154 10.11 -3.54 19.99
C VAL A 154 9.27 -4.00 21.18
N SER A 155 8.70 -5.21 21.12
CA SER A 155 8.07 -5.82 22.29
C SER A 155 9.05 -6.70 23.05
N LEU A 156 8.69 -7.04 24.30
CA LEU A 156 9.44 -8.01 25.10
C LEU A 156 9.61 -9.36 24.39
N GLY A 157 8.61 -9.78 23.60
CA GLY A 157 8.70 -11.01 22.80
C GLY A 157 9.76 -10.93 21.70
N PHE A 158 10.01 -9.74 21.15
CA PHE A 158 11.11 -9.54 20.20
C PHE A 158 12.47 -9.49 20.88
N LEU A 159 12.58 -8.94 22.10
CA LEU A 159 13.83 -9.00 22.87
C LEU A 159 14.19 -10.46 23.21
N ALA A 160 13.21 -11.26 23.63
CA ALA A 160 13.40 -12.70 23.84
C ALA A 160 13.78 -13.43 22.54
N LEU A 161 13.26 -13.00 21.38
CA LEU A 161 13.66 -13.53 20.08
C LEU A 161 15.10 -13.13 19.73
N TRP A 162 15.50 -11.91 20.05
CA TRP A 162 16.85 -11.38 19.82
C TRP A 162 17.90 -12.20 20.57
N GLU A 163 17.63 -12.53 21.83
CA GLU A 163 18.52 -13.35 22.66
C GLU A 163 18.59 -14.80 22.18
N ARG A 164 17.43 -15.41 21.87
CA ARG A 164 17.36 -16.84 21.51
C ARG A 164 17.80 -17.13 20.08
N ARG A 165 17.53 -16.20 19.15
CA ARG A 165 17.73 -16.37 17.69
C ARG A 165 18.13 -15.03 17.06
N PRO A 166 19.33 -14.50 17.38
CA PRO A 166 19.75 -13.15 17.00
C PRO A 166 19.70 -12.91 15.49
N ASP A 167 20.09 -13.88 14.67
CA ASP A 167 20.06 -13.71 13.21
C ASP A 167 18.65 -13.50 12.66
N ARG A 168 17.67 -14.22 13.20
CA ARG A 168 16.26 -14.06 12.78
C ARG A 168 15.71 -12.71 13.22
N ALA A 169 16.01 -12.30 14.46
CA ALA A 169 15.59 -11.01 14.98
C ALA A 169 16.24 -9.86 14.20
N ARG A 170 17.52 -10.00 13.84
CA ARG A 170 18.27 -9.09 12.97
C ARG A 170 17.61 -8.95 11.60
N ALA A 171 17.25 -10.06 10.95
CA ALA A 171 16.57 -10.01 9.65
C ALA A 171 15.22 -9.26 9.73
N LEU A 172 14.43 -9.48 10.79
CA LEU A 172 13.17 -8.75 11.01
C LEU A 172 13.41 -7.26 11.27
N LEU A 173 14.44 -6.89 12.05
CA LEU A 173 14.81 -5.49 12.26
C LEU A 173 15.23 -4.81 10.95
N LEU A 174 16.03 -5.49 10.14
CA LEU A 174 16.50 -4.95 8.87
C LEU A 174 15.35 -4.75 7.86
N HIS A 175 14.37 -5.65 7.85
CA HIS A 175 13.13 -5.46 7.09
C HIS A 175 12.41 -4.17 7.53
N GLU A 176 12.22 -3.96 8.83
CA GLU A 176 11.58 -2.74 9.34
C GLU A 176 12.42 -1.48 9.05
N VAL A 177 13.75 -1.56 9.13
CA VAL A 177 14.64 -0.46 8.74
C VAL A 177 14.44 -0.04 7.27
N ALA A 178 14.16 -0.98 6.37
CA ALA A 178 13.87 -0.66 4.98
C ALA A 178 12.63 0.26 4.84
N HIS A 179 11.57 -0.01 5.62
CA HIS A 179 10.39 0.84 5.67
C HIS A 179 10.70 2.26 6.20
N LEU A 180 11.67 2.40 7.11
CA LEU A 180 12.15 3.73 7.53
C LEU A 180 12.89 4.43 6.39
N ALA A 181 13.82 3.73 5.73
CA ALA A 181 14.65 4.29 4.66
C ALA A 181 13.82 4.76 3.45
N ASN A 182 12.68 4.11 3.19
CA ASN A 182 11.76 4.47 2.10
C ASN A 182 10.68 5.50 2.50
N GLY A 183 10.65 5.94 3.77
CA GLY A 183 9.61 6.86 4.27
C GLY A 183 8.23 6.21 4.44
N GLU A 184 8.11 4.89 4.27
CA GLU A 184 6.84 4.16 4.30
C GLU A 184 6.21 4.13 5.70
N HIS A 185 7.01 4.24 6.75
CA HIS A 185 6.55 4.36 8.14
C HIS A 185 5.55 5.53 8.36
N LEU A 186 5.61 6.59 7.54
CA LEU A 186 4.64 7.69 7.57
C LEU A 186 3.26 7.26 7.08
N ILE A 187 3.16 6.30 6.17
CA ILE A 187 1.88 5.83 5.62
C ILE A 187 1.40 4.58 6.35
N THR A 188 2.28 3.59 6.60
CA THR A 188 1.88 2.24 7.05
C THR A 188 2.43 1.83 8.40
N GLY A 189 3.26 2.67 9.04
CA GLY A 189 3.84 2.36 10.34
C GLY A 189 2.78 2.13 11.44
N LEU A 190 3.23 1.72 12.62
CA LEU A 190 2.37 1.50 13.78
C LEU A 190 1.48 2.72 14.05
N GLY A 191 0.23 2.45 14.43
CA GLY A 191 -0.78 3.48 14.65
C GLY A 191 -1.31 4.15 13.39
N SER A 192 -0.94 3.67 12.18
CA SER A 192 -1.57 4.16 10.96
C SER A 192 -3.03 3.72 10.88
N PRO A 193 -3.98 4.64 10.60
CA PRO A 193 -5.36 4.27 10.36
C PRO A 193 -5.51 3.40 9.11
N PHE A 194 -4.56 3.49 8.18
CA PHE A 194 -4.55 2.70 6.96
C PHE A 194 -4.44 1.20 7.25
N THR A 195 -3.53 0.78 8.12
CA THR A 195 -3.35 -0.65 8.47
C THR A 195 -4.46 -1.17 9.38
N GLY A 196 -4.88 -0.35 10.35
CA GLY A 196 -6.01 -0.66 11.23
C GLY A 196 -7.30 -0.91 10.44
N LEU A 197 -7.56 -0.07 9.44
CA LEU A 197 -8.66 -0.31 8.53
C LEU A 197 -8.48 -1.60 7.76
N VAL A 198 -7.39 -1.78 6.99
CA VAL A 198 -7.35 -2.87 6.01
C VAL A 198 -7.61 -4.22 6.69
N GLY A 199 -7.25 -4.36 7.98
CA GLY A 199 -7.63 -5.48 8.83
C GLY A 199 -9.09 -5.53 9.33
N ALA A 200 -9.76 -4.40 9.53
CA ALA A 200 -11.19 -4.32 9.89
C ALA A 200 -12.12 -4.41 8.67
N TRP A 201 -11.63 -4.04 7.49
CA TRP A 201 -12.42 -3.91 6.26
C TRP A 201 -13.24 -5.16 5.90
N PRO A 202 -12.71 -6.40 5.94
CA PRO A 202 -13.52 -7.58 5.62
C PRO A 202 -14.76 -7.72 6.51
N VAL A 203 -14.67 -7.31 7.77
CA VAL A 203 -15.79 -7.34 8.72
C VAL A 203 -16.80 -6.26 8.34
N VAL A 204 -16.34 -5.03 8.08
CA VAL A 204 -17.23 -3.96 7.65
C VAL A 204 -17.92 -4.31 6.33
N PHE A 205 -17.20 -4.85 5.35
CA PHE A 205 -17.80 -5.29 4.10
C PHE A 205 -18.88 -6.36 4.34
N LEU A 206 -18.59 -7.37 5.17
CA LEU A 206 -19.57 -8.41 5.48
C LEU A 206 -20.82 -7.81 6.14
N VAL A 207 -20.66 -6.89 7.09
CA VAL A 207 -21.77 -6.31 7.86
C VAL A 207 -22.54 -5.26 7.07
N CYS A 208 -21.86 -4.36 6.37
CA CYS A 208 -22.48 -3.20 5.72
C CYS A 208 -22.80 -3.43 4.24
N ALA A 209 -22.18 -4.40 3.56
CA ALA A 209 -22.49 -4.71 2.16
C ALA A 209 -23.19 -6.06 2.01
N VAL A 210 -22.70 -7.13 2.62
CA VAL A 210 -23.28 -8.47 2.43
C VAL A 210 -24.54 -8.68 3.27
N ALA A 211 -24.55 -8.27 4.55
CA ALA A 211 -25.72 -8.49 5.42
C ALA A 211 -27.00 -7.79 4.92
N PRO A 212 -26.99 -6.55 4.40
CA PRO A 212 -28.18 -5.93 3.81
C PRO A 212 -28.70 -6.71 2.61
N LEU A 213 -27.82 -7.31 1.80
CA LEU A 213 -28.23 -8.16 0.68
C LEU A 213 -28.92 -9.43 1.16
N VAL A 214 -28.32 -10.10 2.15
CA VAL A 214 -28.93 -11.28 2.77
C VAL A 214 -30.29 -10.93 3.37
N TRP A 215 -30.41 -9.77 4.03
CA TRP A 215 -31.68 -9.28 4.56
C TRP A 215 -32.74 -9.08 3.47
N LEU A 216 -32.40 -8.44 2.36
CA LEU A 216 -33.32 -8.26 1.22
C LEU A 216 -33.76 -9.61 0.64
N VAL A 217 -32.83 -10.57 0.52
CA VAL A 217 -33.14 -11.94 0.08
C VAL A 217 -34.15 -12.62 1.00
N LEU A 218 -33.89 -12.58 2.31
CA LEU A 218 -34.69 -13.28 3.30
C LEU A 218 -36.06 -12.65 3.51
N SER A 219 -36.15 -11.33 3.44
CA SER A 219 -37.42 -10.58 3.59
C SER A 219 -38.30 -10.65 2.34
N ARG A 220 -37.80 -11.17 1.21
CA ARG A 220 -38.49 -11.20 -0.10
C ARG A 220 -38.96 -9.81 -0.55
N THR A 221 -38.32 -8.75 -0.06
CA THR A 221 -38.62 -7.34 -0.40
C THR A 221 -37.81 -6.87 -1.59
N PHE A 222 -37.42 -7.79 -2.48
CA PHE A 222 -36.70 -7.43 -3.69
C PHE A 222 -37.57 -6.47 -4.51
N PRO A 223 -37.14 -5.21 -4.71
CA PRO A 223 -37.81 -4.30 -5.62
C PRO A 223 -37.64 -4.83 -7.05
N GLU A 224 -38.27 -4.16 -8.02
CA GLU A 224 -38.11 -4.53 -9.43
C GLU A 224 -36.64 -4.86 -9.77
N PRO A 225 -36.37 -6.05 -10.30
CA PRO A 225 -35.07 -6.71 -10.19
C PRO A 225 -33.93 -6.04 -10.97
N SER A 226 -34.16 -5.07 -11.85
CA SER A 226 -33.12 -4.53 -12.72
C SER A 226 -32.27 -3.43 -12.04
N LEU A 227 -32.90 -2.34 -11.59
CA LEU A 227 -32.17 -1.16 -11.11
C LEU A 227 -31.45 -1.38 -9.77
N LEU A 228 -32.12 -1.98 -8.79
CA LEU A 228 -31.52 -2.16 -7.46
C LEU A 228 -30.40 -3.21 -7.47
N THR A 229 -30.57 -4.28 -8.26
CA THR A 229 -29.54 -5.31 -8.45
C THR A 229 -28.32 -4.74 -9.19
N GLY A 230 -28.56 -3.88 -10.18
CA GLY A 230 -27.52 -3.10 -10.86
C GLY A 230 -26.68 -2.28 -9.88
N GLN A 231 -27.34 -1.51 -9.01
CA GLN A 231 -26.69 -0.67 -7.99
C GLN A 231 -25.94 -1.52 -6.94
N ILE A 232 -26.54 -2.61 -6.47
CA ILE A 232 -25.90 -3.57 -5.57
C ILE A 232 -24.60 -4.10 -6.16
N LEU A 233 -24.63 -4.52 -7.43
CA LEU A 233 -23.47 -5.06 -8.10
C LEU A 233 -22.41 -3.98 -8.32
N ALA A 234 -22.80 -2.75 -8.67
CA ALA A 234 -21.90 -1.61 -8.74
C ALA A 234 -21.22 -1.34 -7.37
N ILE A 235 -21.97 -1.49 -6.27
CA ILE A 235 -21.42 -1.34 -4.92
C ILE A 235 -20.35 -2.39 -4.63
N VAL A 236 -20.65 -3.66 -4.90
CA VAL A 236 -19.71 -4.77 -4.72
C VAL A 236 -18.50 -4.61 -5.65
N ALA A 237 -18.72 -4.16 -6.90
CA ALA A 237 -17.68 -3.92 -7.90
C ALA A 237 -16.67 -2.84 -7.47
N ARG A 238 -17.13 -1.84 -6.73
CA ARG A 238 -16.31 -0.70 -6.32
C ARG A 238 -15.19 -1.09 -5.36
N LEU A 239 -15.32 -2.23 -4.69
CA LEU A 239 -14.39 -2.65 -3.65
C LEU A 239 -13.05 -3.16 -4.16
N PRO A 240 -12.99 -4.13 -5.10
CA PRO A 240 -11.72 -4.48 -5.71
C PRO A 240 -11.09 -3.25 -6.39
N GLN A 241 -11.90 -2.37 -6.96
CA GLN A 241 -11.41 -1.13 -7.58
C GLN A 241 -10.63 -0.25 -6.58
N LEU A 242 -11.13 -0.09 -5.37
CA LEU A 242 -10.50 0.73 -4.33
C LEU A 242 -9.30 0.04 -3.66
N LEU A 243 -9.26 -1.29 -3.64
CA LEU A 243 -8.24 -2.05 -2.90
C LEU A 243 -7.07 -2.55 -3.73
N ILE A 244 -7.25 -2.85 -5.03
CA ILE A 244 -6.19 -3.44 -5.87
C ILE A 244 -4.92 -2.59 -5.84
N VAL A 245 -5.05 -1.29 -6.11
CA VAL A 245 -3.89 -0.41 -6.25
C VAL A 245 -3.15 -0.22 -4.92
N PRO A 246 -3.81 0.11 -3.79
CA PRO A 246 -3.10 0.23 -2.51
C PRO A 246 -2.55 -1.09 -1.99
N VAL A 247 -3.25 -2.21 -2.17
CA VAL A 247 -2.77 -3.53 -1.74
C VAL A 247 -1.51 -3.92 -2.49
N ILE A 248 -1.46 -3.72 -3.82
CA ILE A 248 -0.25 -4.01 -4.59
C ILE A 248 0.88 -3.05 -4.22
N ALA A 249 0.59 -1.77 -3.94
CA ALA A 249 1.60 -0.83 -3.46
C ALA A 249 2.17 -1.24 -2.09
N LEU A 250 1.33 -1.71 -1.17
CA LEU A 250 1.74 -2.29 0.11
C LEU A 250 2.61 -3.53 -0.09
N TRP A 251 2.19 -4.44 -0.98
CA TRP A 251 2.97 -5.63 -1.28
C TRP A 251 4.33 -5.26 -1.85
N CYS A 252 4.41 -4.27 -2.72
CA CYS A 252 5.67 -3.79 -3.25
C CYS A 252 6.60 -3.26 -2.13
N ALA A 253 6.07 -2.51 -1.17
CA ALA A 253 6.83 -2.03 -0.01
C ALA A 253 7.40 -3.21 0.83
N GLU A 254 6.57 -4.20 1.13
CA GLU A 254 6.97 -5.40 1.89
C GLU A 254 8.02 -6.25 1.15
N LEU A 255 7.85 -6.46 -0.15
CA LEU A 255 8.81 -7.21 -0.98
C LEU A 255 10.13 -6.44 -1.15
N ALA A 256 10.07 -5.11 -1.19
CA ALA A 256 11.27 -4.26 -1.18
C ALA A 256 12.03 -4.38 0.14
N ALA A 257 11.31 -4.36 1.26
CA ALA A 257 11.86 -4.52 2.59
C ALA A 257 12.50 -5.90 2.79
N ASP A 258 11.87 -6.97 2.26
CA ASP A 258 12.47 -8.30 2.21
C ASP A 258 13.79 -8.31 1.42
N ARG A 259 13.84 -7.71 0.23
CA ARG A 259 15.09 -7.63 -0.55
C ARG A 259 16.19 -6.85 0.18
N TYR A 260 15.84 -5.76 0.85
CA TYR A 260 16.80 -5.02 1.68
C TYR A 260 17.35 -5.91 2.81
N ALA A 261 16.47 -6.65 3.50
CA ALA A 261 16.88 -7.59 4.54
C ALA A 261 17.77 -8.72 3.97
N VAL A 262 17.51 -9.22 2.75
CA VAL A 262 18.35 -10.21 2.08
C VAL A 262 19.74 -9.67 1.79
N ALA A 263 19.84 -8.44 1.26
CA ALA A 263 21.11 -7.80 0.98
C ALA A 263 21.97 -7.58 2.24
N ALA A 264 21.32 -7.40 3.41
CA ALA A 264 22.01 -7.13 4.67
C ALA A 264 22.26 -8.37 5.54
N ALA A 265 21.36 -9.37 5.55
CA ALA A 265 21.40 -10.55 6.44
C ALA A 265 21.48 -11.90 5.71
N GLY A 266 21.40 -11.91 4.38
CA GLY A 266 21.42 -13.11 3.55
C GLY A 266 20.05 -13.79 3.39
N PRO A 267 19.83 -14.50 2.27
CA PRO A 267 18.52 -15.07 1.91
C PRO A 267 18.06 -16.16 2.88
N ARG A 268 18.98 -17.03 3.34
CA ARG A 268 18.66 -18.12 4.29
C ARG A 268 18.05 -17.58 5.58
N THR A 269 18.63 -16.52 6.14
CA THR A 269 18.18 -15.89 7.39
C THR A 269 16.79 -15.30 7.24
N VAL A 270 16.54 -14.59 6.14
CA VAL A 270 15.23 -13.99 5.84
C VAL A 270 14.16 -15.07 5.62
N LEU A 271 14.47 -16.16 4.90
CA LEU A 271 13.54 -17.29 4.73
C LEU A 271 13.18 -17.92 6.08
N GLN A 272 14.16 -18.15 6.96
CA GLN A 272 13.89 -18.66 8.31
C GLN A 272 13.01 -17.71 9.13
N ALA A 273 13.21 -16.40 9.00
CA ALA A 273 12.39 -15.39 9.66
C ALA A 273 10.93 -15.43 9.13
N ILE A 274 10.75 -15.44 7.80
CA ILE A 274 9.43 -15.59 7.15
C ILE A 274 8.73 -16.87 7.64
N ASP A 275 9.45 -17.98 7.71
CA ASP A 275 8.89 -19.27 8.10
C ASP A 275 8.46 -19.32 9.57
N ALA A 276 9.21 -18.65 10.44
CA ALA A 276 8.90 -18.57 11.86
C ALA A 276 7.64 -17.74 12.16
N THR A 277 7.29 -16.77 11.31
CA THR A 277 6.06 -15.97 11.50
C THR A 277 4.78 -16.80 11.41
N ARG A 278 4.83 -18.00 10.77
CA ARG A 278 3.72 -18.97 10.65
C ARG A 278 3.19 -19.45 12.00
N ALA A 279 4.04 -19.54 13.02
CA ALA A 279 3.72 -20.19 14.30
C ALA A 279 2.87 -19.31 15.25
N SER A 280 2.51 -18.08 14.87
CA SER A 280 1.88 -17.11 15.76
C SER A 280 0.39 -16.84 15.45
N GLY A 281 -0.44 -17.90 15.61
CA GLY A 281 -1.85 -17.83 16.02
C GLY A 281 -2.95 -17.67 14.95
N PRO A 282 -4.18 -18.19 15.21
CA PRO A 282 -5.32 -18.21 14.27
C PRO A 282 -6.03 -16.86 14.04
N ARG A 283 -5.71 -15.80 14.81
CA ARG A 283 -6.36 -14.48 14.72
C ARG A 283 -5.94 -13.61 13.51
N ARG A 284 -5.19 -14.13 12.54
CA ARG A 284 -4.62 -13.36 11.41
C ARG A 284 -5.37 -13.52 10.07
N VAL A 285 -6.62 -14.00 10.03
CA VAL A 285 -7.33 -14.19 8.74
C VAL A 285 -7.51 -12.85 8.01
N THR A 286 -7.80 -11.75 8.71
CA THR A 286 -7.96 -10.42 8.09
C THR A 286 -6.64 -9.67 7.88
N GLY A 287 -5.57 -10.05 8.60
CA GLY A 287 -4.24 -9.47 8.42
C GLY A 287 -3.50 -9.91 7.15
N LYS A 288 -4.15 -10.73 6.31
CA LYS A 288 -3.56 -11.32 5.10
C LYS A 288 -3.52 -10.38 3.90
N LEU A 289 -4.36 -9.34 3.85
CA LEU A 289 -4.46 -8.52 2.63
C LEU A 289 -3.31 -7.52 2.48
N TYR A 290 -2.82 -6.93 3.56
CA TYR A 290 -1.75 -5.93 3.48
C TYR A 290 -0.33 -6.53 3.41
N HIS A 291 -0.19 -7.84 3.63
CA HIS A 291 1.07 -8.55 3.41
C HIS A 291 0.98 -9.41 2.15
N PRO A 292 2.04 -9.46 1.31
CA PRO A 292 2.04 -10.34 0.15
C PRO A 292 1.93 -11.82 0.57
N PRO A 293 1.34 -12.68 -0.28
CA PRO A 293 1.31 -14.12 -0.05
C PRO A 293 2.72 -14.66 0.23
N ARG A 294 2.84 -15.60 1.18
CA ARG A 294 4.14 -16.14 1.61
C ARG A 294 4.94 -16.75 0.45
N ALA A 295 4.27 -17.43 -0.48
CA ALA A 295 4.92 -17.97 -1.68
C ALA A 295 5.59 -16.86 -2.50
N LEU A 296 4.91 -15.72 -2.67
CA LEU A 296 5.45 -14.55 -3.36
C LEU A 296 6.66 -13.95 -2.60
N ARG A 297 6.56 -13.80 -1.27
CA ARG A 297 7.68 -13.31 -0.45
C ARG A 297 8.90 -14.22 -0.55
N ARG A 298 8.73 -15.54 -0.42
CA ARG A 298 9.82 -16.52 -0.57
C ARG A 298 10.46 -16.47 -1.95
N TRP A 299 9.64 -16.41 -3.00
CA TRP A 299 10.13 -16.28 -4.37
C TRP A 299 11.01 -15.03 -4.52
N PHE A 300 10.58 -13.89 -3.97
CA PHE A 300 11.35 -12.65 -4.00
C PHE A 300 12.68 -12.73 -3.22
N VAL A 301 12.69 -13.44 -2.10
CA VAL A 301 13.91 -13.67 -1.31
C VAL A 301 14.90 -14.57 -2.05
N GLU A 302 14.42 -15.67 -2.62
CA GLU A 302 15.22 -16.63 -3.40
C GLU A 302 15.77 -16.01 -4.70
N HIS A 303 15.08 -14.99 -5.23
CA HIS A 303 15.43 -14.30 -6.48
C HIS A 303 15.93 -12.87 -6.25
N ALA A 304 16.34 -12.52 -5.02
CA ALA A 304 16.66 -11.14 -4.66
C ALA A 304 17.81 -10.53 -5.50
N ASP A 305 18.76 -11.38 -5.90
CA ASP A 305 19.95 -11.03 -6.70
C ASP A 305 19.69 -11.11 -8.22
N ARG A 306 18.55 -11.66 -8.64
CA ARG A 306 18.19 -11.76 -10.06
C ARG A 306 17.57 -10.44 -10.54
N PRO A 307 17.76 -10.05 -11.82
CA PRO A 307 17.19 -8.83 -12.37
C PRO A 307 15.65 -8.87 -12.50
N THR A 308 15.03 -10.04 -12.36
CA THR A 308 13.59 -10.23 -12.44
C THR A 308 12.85 -9.60 -11.25
N ALA A 309 13.35 -9.76 -10.02
CA ALA A 309 12.75 -9.16 -8.83
C ALA A 309 12.66 -7.61 -8.91
N PRO A 310 13.75 -6.87 -9.23
CA PRO A 310 13.66 -5.42 -9.40
C PRO A 310 12.73 -5.01 -10.56
N LEU A 311 12.73 -5.75 -11.68
CA LEU A 311 11.81 -5.49 -12.79
C LEU A 311 10.34 -5.63 -12.38
N LEU A 312 9.99 -6.67 -11.61
CA LEU A 312 8.63 -6.86 -11.13
C LEU A 312 8.20 -5.74 -10.15
N LEU A 313 9.11 -5.26 -9.29
CA LEU A 313 8.81 -4.11 -8.43
C LEU A 313 8.63 -2.82 -9.23
N LEU A 314 9.36 -2.63 -10.34
CA LEU A 314 9.13 -1.52 -11.27
C LEU A 314 7.80 -1.65 -12.02
N LEU A 315 7.39 -2.87 -12.35
CA LEU A 315 6.12 -3.14 -13.06
C LEU A 315 4.90 -3.18 -12.12
N ALA A 316 5.08 -3.24 -10.81
CA ALA A 316 4.00 -3.37 -9.85
C ALA A 316 2.94 -2.25 -9.98
N GLY A 317 3.36 -1.00 -10.13
CA GLY A 317 2.47 0.15 -10.35
C GLY A 317 1.63 0.01 -11.63
N PRO A 318 2.25 -0.11 -12.82
CA PRO A 318 1.54 -0.38 -14.07
C PRO A 318 0.61 -1.59 -14.02
N ILE A 319 1.06 -2.72 -13.48
CA ILE A 319 0.27 -3.94 -13.35
C ILE A 319 -0.94 -3.69 -12.45
N ALA A 320 -0.79 -2.96 -11.35
CA ALA A 320 -1.90 -2.63 -10.48
C ALA A 320 -3.00 -1.82 -11.19
N LEU A 321 -2.62 -0.86 -12.05
CA LEU A 321 -3.57 -0.08 -12.84
C LEU A 321 -4.27 -0.95 -13.91
N LEU A 322 -3.55 -1.87 -14.56
CA LEU A 322 -4.16 -2.81 -15.51
C LEU A 322 -5.15 -3.75 -14.81
N LEU A 323 -4.75 -4.31 -13.67
CA LEU A 323 -5.63 -5.18 -12.88
C LEU A 323 -6.88 -4.44 -12.40
N HIS A 324 -6.72 -3.18 -11.98
CA HIS A 324 -7.83 -2.31 -11.64
C HIS A 324 -8.79 -2.14 -12.83
N ALA A 325 -8.27 -1.78 -14.00
CA ALA A 325 -9.10 -1.60 -15.19
C ALA A 325 -9.78 -2.89 -15.67
N ALA A 326 -9.06 -4.01 -15.64
CA ALA A 326 -9.63 -5.32 -15.94
C ALA A 326 -10.76 -5.66 -14.97
N ALA A 327 -10.59 -5.39 -13.66
CA ALA A 327 -11.63 -5.59 -12.66
C ALA A 327 -12.85 -4.68 -12.90
N VAL A 328 -12.64 -3.40 -13.23
CA VAL A 328 -13.74 -2.49 -13.64
C VAL A 328 -14.50 -3.10 -14.82
N THR A 329 -13.78 -3.54 -15.85
CA THR A 329 -14.37 -4.07 -17.09
C THR A 329 -15.21 -5.32 -16.83
N VAL A 330 -14.61 -6.32 -16.18
CA VAL A 330 -15.24 -7.63 -15.96
C VAL A 330 -16.47 -7.51 -15.07
N ILE A 331 -16.43 -6.63 -14.06
CA ILE A 331 -17.55 -6.49 -13.12
C ILE A 331 -18.65 -5.57 -13.66
N ALA A 332 -18.33 -4.59 -14.51
CA ALA A 332 -19.34 -3.69 -15.09
C ALA A 332 -20.27 -4.41 -16.08
N VAL A 333 -19.78 -5.40 -16.84
CA VAL A 333 -20.61 -6.14 -17.82
C VAL A 333 -21.87 -6.76 -17.21
N PRO A 334 -21.79 -7.60 -16.16
CA PRO A 334 -23.00 -8.17 -15.56
C PRO A 334 -23.90 -7.09 -14.93
N SER A 335 -23.34 -5.99 -14.42
CA SER A 335 -24.14 -4.87 -13.93
C SER A 335 -24.94 -4.21 -15.06
N LEU A 336 -24.31 -3.97 -16.22
CA LEU A 336 -25.00 -3.41 -17.39
C LEU A 336 -26.06 -4.36 -17.95
N ILE A 337 -25.77 -5.67 -18.04
CA ILE A 337 -26.76 -6.67 -18.49
C ILE A 337 -27.98 -6.71 -17.56
N LEU A 338 -27.77 -6.58 -16.25
CA LEU A 338 -28.86 -6.52 -15.27
C LEU A 338 -29.66 -5.21 -15.34
N ASN A 339 -29.12 -4.17 -15.96
CA ASN A 339 -29.83 -2.93 -16.30
C ASN A 339 -30.36 -2.96 -17.75
N ASP A 340 -30.68 -4.16 -18.27
CA ASP A 340 -31.31 -4.41 -19.58
C ASP A 340 -30.47 -4.03 -20.81
N TYR A 341 -29.15 -3.87 -20.66
CA TYR A 341 -28.26 -3.73 -21.81
C TYR A 341 -28.11 -5.08 -22.51
N ALA A 342 -28.21 -5.08 -23.85
CA ALA A 342 -27.81 -6.23 -24.64
C ALA A 342 -26.34 -6.63 -24.32
N PRO A 343 -25.98 -7.93 -24.22
CA PRO A 343 -24.63 -8.34 -23.82
C PRO A 343 -23.49 -7.73 -24.64
N SER A 344 -23.66 -7.58 -25.95
CA SER A 344 -22.69 -6.92 -26.82
C SER A 344 -22.52 -5.44 -26.48
N THR A 345 -23.62 -4.72 -26.25
CA THR A 345 -23.60 -3.32 -25.80
C THR A 345 -22.99 -3.20 -24.41
N ALA A 346 -23.33 -4.08 -23.46
CA ALA A 346 -22.74 -4.09 -22.12
C ALA A 346 -21.21 -4.27 -22.17
N VAL A 347 -20.71 -5.19 -23.01
CA VAL A 347 -19.27 -5.37 -23.22
C VAL A 347 -18.64 -4.14 -23.85
N ALA A 348 -19.24 -3.59 -24.90
CA ALA A 348 -18.72 -2.40 -25.58
C ALA A 348 -18.69 -1.19 -24.65
N THR A 349 -19.77 -0.92 -23.93
CA THR A 349 -19.87 0.14 -22.91
C THR A 349 -18.86 -0.06 -21.79
N SER A 350 -18.71 -1.28 -21.28
CA SER A 350 -17.74 -1.59 -20.23
C SER A 350 -16.30 -1.35 -20.70
N LEU A 351 -15.97 -1.75 -21.93
CA LEU A 351 -14.67 -1.46 -22.54
C LEU A 351 -14.45 0.04 -22.77
N ASP A 352 -15.49 0.77 -23.17
CA ASP A 352 -15.44 2.22 -23.39
C ASP A 352 -15.30 2.98 -22.05
N MET A 353 -15.97 2.54 -20.99
CA MET A 353 -15.77 3.03 -19.61
C MET A 353 -14.37 2.71 -19.12
N ALA A 354 -13.90 1.48 -19.33
CA ALA A 354 -12.55 1.08 -18.97
C ALA A 354 -11.52 1.90 -19.74
N HIS A 355 -11.74 2.18 -21.02
CA HIS A 355 -10.96 3.10 -21.83
C HIS A 355 -10.99 4.51 -21.21
N ILE A 356 -12.14 5.14 -20.97
CA ILE A 356 -12.22 6.47 -20.32
C ILE A 356 -11.52 6.50 -18.95
N HIS A 357 -11.67 5.47 -18.13
CA HIS A 357 -11.06 5.39 -16.79
C HIS A 357 -9.57 5.06 -16.81
N LEU A 358 -9.14 4.17 -17.71
CA LEU A 358 -7.73 3.93 -18.03
C LEU A 358 -7.09 5.20 -18.58
N LEU A 359 -7.85 6.05 -19.27
CA LEU A 359 -7.33 7.21 -20.01
C LEU A 359 -7.54 8.53 -19.32
N ARG A 360 -7.78 8.51 -18.01
CA ARG A 360 -7.38 9.64 -17.17
C ARG A 360 -5.86 9.76 -17.22
N TRP A 361 -5.40 10.43 -18.29
CA TRP A 361 -4.02 10.76 -18.64
C TRP A 361 -3.12 11.03 -17.44
N PRO A 362 -3.54 11.77 -16.39
CA PRO A 362 -2.67 12.08 -15.28
C PRO A 362 -2.09 10.84 -14.57
N ARG A 363 -2.85 9.74 -14.43
CA ARG A 363 -2.40 8.56 -13.66
C ARG A 363 -1.30 7.79 -14.40
N TRP A 364 -1.51 7.48 -15.68
CA TRP A 364 -0.50 6.77 -16.47
C TRP A 364 0.70 7.63 -16.81
N ALA A 365 0.50 8.93 -17.06
CA ALA A 365 1.59 9.88 -17.19
C ALA A 365 2.43 9.96 -15.91
N ALA A 366 1.79 9.99 -14.73
CA ALA A 366 2.49 9.97 -13.45
C ALA A 366 3.26 8.66 -13.23
N VAL A 367 2.67 7.50 -13.54
CA VAL A 367 3.37 6.21 -13.48
C VAL A 367 4.57 6.18 -14.43
N LEU A 368 4.38 6.59 -15.69
CA LEU A 368 5.46 6.66 -16.67
C LEU A 368 6.59 7.61 -16.21
N ALA A 369 6.22 8.81 -15.74
CA ALA A 369 7.17 9.79 -15.21
C ALA A 369 7.94 9.22 -14.01
N VAL A 370 7.26 8.54 -13.08
CA VAL A 370 7.92 7.87 -11.96
C VAL A 370 8.89 6.80 -12.48
N VAL A 371 8.48 5.89 -13.36
CA VAL A 371 9.38 4.85 -13.89
C VAL A 371 10.61 5.44 -14.59
N LEU A 372 10.45 6.48 -15.41
CA LEU A 372 11.54 7.10 -16.16
C LEU A 372 12.48 7.93 -15.28
N LEU A 373 11.93 8.68 -14.33
CA LEU A 373 12.69 9.62 -13.49
C LEU A 373 13.24 8.96 -12.23
N TRP A 374 12.74 7.79 -11.82
CA TRP A 374 13.14 7.12 -10.59
C TRP A 374 14.65 6.89 -10.43
N PRO A 375 15.41 6.49 -11.47
CA PRO A 375 16.88 6.37 -11.36
C PRO A 375 17.57 7.64 -10.84
N LEU A 376 17.02 8.81 -11.19
CA LEU A 376 17.54 10.12 -10.79
C LEU A 376 16.99 10.54 -9.40
N LEU A 377 15.75 10.18 -9.12
CA LEU A 377 15.05 10.58 -7.90
C LEU A 377 15.38 9.69 -6.69
N ALA A 378 15.69 8.41 -6.88
CA ALA A 378 15.89 7.45 -5.80
C ALA A 378 16.96 7.88 -4.78
N ARG A 379 18.06 8.49 -5.23
CA ARG A 379 19.10 9.02 -4.34
C ARG A 379 18.62 10.23 -3.52
N ARG A 380 17.81 11.10 -4.12
CA ARG A 380 17.21 12.25 -3.41
C ARG A 380 16.16 11.75 -2.42
N TRP A 381 15.37 10.76 -2.82
CA TRP A 381 14.39 10.09 -1.99
C TRP A 381 15.03 9.46 -0.74
N LEU A 382 16.07 8.66 -0.92
CA LEU A 382 16.83 8.08 0.18
C LEU A 382 17.49 9.13 1.08
N ARG A 383 17.89 10.30 0.56
CA ARG A 383 18.40 11.41 1.39
C ARG A 383 17.30 12.15 2.15
N LEU A 384 16.11 12.24 1.56
CA LEU A 384 14.95 12.89 2.18
C LEU A 384 14.46 12.10 3.40
N TRP A 385 14.43 10.77 3.27
CA TRP A 385 13.89 9.86 4.29
C TRP A 385 14.97 9.12 5.09
N GLY A 386 16.18 9.04 4.55
CA GLY A 386 17.36 8.58 5.26
C GLY A 386 17.70 9.57 6.37
N GLY A 387 18.09 9.01 7.52
CA GLY A 387 18.54 9.82 8.64
C GLY A 387 19.79 10.62 8.30
N PRO A 388 20.15 11.61 9.15
CA PRO A 388 21.38 12.37 8.96
C PRO A 388 22.56 11.39 8.87
N THR A 389 23.39 11.56 7.84
CA THR A 389 24.66 10.85 7.73
C THR A 389 25.53 11.31 8.89
N SER A 390 25.61 10.52 9.96
CA SER A 390 26.52 10.78 11.07
C SER A 390 27.95 10.81 10.53
N PRO A 391 28.68 11.94 10.64
CA PRO A 391 30.05 12.07 10.11
C PRO A 391 31.09 11.16 10.79
N GLY A 392 30.70 10.41 11.82
CA GLY A 392 31.60 9.56 12.62
C GLY A 392 31.05 8.17 12.92
N ALA A 393 30.28 7.57 12.00
CA ALA A 393 29.82 6.20 12.18
C ALA A 393 31.02 5.27 12.45
N PRO A 394 31.10 4.60 13.62
CA PRO A 394 32.26 3.79 13.99
C PRO A 394 32.51 2.69 12.95
N THR A 395 33.77 2.56 12.57
CA THR A 395 34.30 1.42 11.80
C THR A 395 33.83 0.10 12.41
N ALA A 396 33.22 -0.74 11.57
CA ALA A 396 32.83 -2.14 11.75
C ALA A 396 32.86 -2.70 13.19
N VAL A 397 31.67 -3.05 13.70
CA VAL A 397 31.50 -3.76 14.98
C VAL A 397 32.39 -5.01 15.02
N PRO A 398 33.39 -5.09 15.93
CA PRO A 398 34.19 -6.30 16.10
C PRO A 398 33.31 -7.43 16.60
N GLY A 399 33.39 -8.61 15.96
CA GLY A 399 32.65 -9.81 16.39
C GLY A 399 31.36 -10.10 15.65
N THR A 400 30.87 -9.22 14.77
CA THR A 400 29.96 -9.66 13.70
C THR A 400 30.79 -10.39 12.65
N THR A 401 31.03 -11.68 12.85
CA THR A 401 31.35 -12.59 11.75
C THR A 401 30.15 -12.60 10.83
N ILE A 402 30.15 -11.66 9.89
CA ILE A 402 29.28 -11.72 8.73
C ILE A 402 29.67 -13.04 8.08
N GLY A 403 28.74 -14.00 8.06
CA GLY A 403 29.02 -15.37 7.68
C GLY A 403 29.78 -15.47 6.35
N PRO A 404 30.44 -16.61 6.09
CA PRO A 404 31.35 -16.80 4.94
C PRO A 404 30.71 -16.54 3.56
N ASP A 405 29.39 -16.35 3.50
CA ASP A 405 28.61 -16.11 2.29
C ASP A 405 28.58 -14.64 1.80
N ARG A 406 29.36 -13.69 2.37
CA ARG A 406 29.37 -12.29 1.87
C ARG A 406 30.29 -12.14 0.65
N PRO A 407 29.78 -11.83 -0.56
CA PRO A 407 30.63 -11.53 -1.70
C PRO A 407 31.46 -10.26 -1.43
N ALA A 408 32.78 -10.37 -1.60
CA ALA A 408 33.79 -9.41 -1.17
C ALA A 408 33.85 -8.06 -1.95
N GLY A 409 32.77 -7.60 -2.59
CA GLY A 409 32.83 -6.47 -3.54
C GLY A 409 31.76 -5.38 -3.43
N ALA A 410 30.91 -5.39 -2.41
CA ALA A 410 29.60 -4.71 -2.48
C ALA A 410 29.54 -3.30 -1.86
N GLY A 411 30.45 -2.39 -2.23
CA GLY A 411 30.50 -1.01 -1.70
C GLY A 411 29.60 0.02 -2.42
N GLY A 412 28.84 -0.38 -3.43
CA GLY A 412 28.06 0.53 -4.28
C GLY A 412 26.56 0.30 -4.19
N LEU A 413 25.78 1.37 -4.46
CA LEU A 413 24.37 1.19 -4.82
C LEU A 413 24.32 0.27 -6.05
N VAL A 414 23.61 -0.87 -6.01
CA VAL A 414 23.40 -1.68 -7.22
C VAL A 414 22.28 -1.01 -8.01
N PRO A 415 22.58 -0.26 -9.09
CA PRO A 415 21.53 0.38 -9.86
C PRO A 415 20.70 -0.71 -10.54
N TYR A 416 19.41 -0.45 -10.67
CA TYR A 416 18.59 -1.20 -11.62
C TYR A 416 19.27 -1.18 -13.00
N PRO A 417 19.31 -2.32 -13.71
CA PRO A 417 19.78 -2.34 -15.09
C PRO A 417 19.01 -1.32 -15.92
N ARG A 418 19.69 -0.47 -16.70
CA ARG A 418 19.02 0.52 -17.59
C ARG A 418 17.96 -0.15 -18.48
N ARG A 419 18.25 -1.36 -18.96
CA ARG A 419 17.32 -2.18 -19.74
C ARG A 419 16.03 -2.49 -18.97
N ALA A 420 16.10 -2.79 -17.68
CA ALA A 420 14.91 -3.08 -16.87
C ALA A 420 14.00 -1.85 -16.73
N HIS A 421 14.56 -0.64 -16.60
CA HIS A 421 13.78 0.60 -16.59
C HIS A 421 13.13 0.89 -17.93
N LEU A 422 13.87 0.75 -19.04
CA LEU A 422 13.30 0.96 -20.38
C LEU A 422 12.17 -0.04 -20.66
N LEU A 423 12.38 -1.32 -20.35
CA LEU A 423 11.34 -2.35 -20.47
C LEU A 423 10.12 -2.04 -19.60
N ALA A 424 10.33 -1.60 -18.35
CA ALA A 424 9.23 -1.22 -17.47
C ALA A 424 8.46 0.02 -17.95
N ALA A 425 9.12 0.93 -18.68
CA ALA A 425 8.50 2.14 -19.23
C ALA A 425 7.67 1.85 -20.50
N LEU A 426 7.98 0.78 -21.25
CA LEU A 426 7.23 0.40 -22.45
C LEU A 426 5.75 0.14 -22.13
N LEU A 427 5.44 -0.48 -20.99
CA LEU A 427 4.06 -0.80 -20.62
C LEU A 427 3.18 0.44 -20.42
N PRO A 428 3.48 1.38 -19.49
CA PRO A 428 2.68 2.59 -19.34
C PRO A 428 2.72 3.48 -20.60
N ALA A 429 3.80 3.49 -21.37
CA ALA A 429 3.86 4.22 -22.65
C ALA A 429 2.90 3.61 -23.70
N ALA A 430 2.89 2.28 -23.86
CA ALA A 430 1.97 1.60 -24.76
C ALA A 430 0.50 1.83 -24.36
N VAL A 431 0.19 1.80 -23.06
CA VAL A 431 -1.16 2.12 -22.57
C VAL A 431 -1.55 3.56 -22.88
N LEU A 432 -0.62 4.51 -22.72
CA LEU A 432 -0.85 5.91 -23.12
C LEU A 432 -1.10 6.04 -24.63
N VAL A 433 -0.36 5.33 -25.47
CA VAL A 433 -0.55 5.34 -26.94
C VAL A 433 -1.89 4.75 -27.35
N VAL A 434 -2.26 3.58 -26.80
CA VAL A 434 -3.61 3.00 -26.98
C VAL A 434 -4.67 3.98 -26.50
N GLY A 435 -4.32 4.78 -25.51
CA GLY A 435 -5.13 5.85 -24.97
C GLY A 435 -5.37 7.07 -25.83
N LEU A 436 -4.57 7.27 -26.87
CA LEU A 436 -4.78 8.33 -27.84
C LEU A 436 -5.69 7.86 -28.98
N LEU A 437 -6.01 6.57 -29.05
CA LEU A 437 -6.96 6.05 -30.02
C LEU A 437 -8.38 6.54 -29.64
N PRO A 438 -9.22 6.88 -30.64
CA PRO A 438 -10.58 7.30 -30.37
C PRO A 438 -11.36 6.19 -29.64
N SER A 439 -12.13 6.59 -28.63
CA SER A 439 -13.08 5.70 -27.99
C SER A 439 -14.14 5.27 -29.01
N SER A 440 -14.78 4.12 -28.78
CA SER A 440 -15.86 3.61 -29.63
C SER A 440 -17.05 4.58 -29.74
N GLY A 441 -17.12 5.56 -28.83
CA GLY A 441 -18.19 6.54 -28.72
C GLY A 441 -19.50 5.96 -28.20
N VAL A 442 -19.50 4.70 -27.74
CA VAL A 442 -20.71 4.03 -27.23
C VAL A 442 -21.23 4.74 -25.99
N VAL A 443 -20.36 5.07 -25.02
CA VAL A 443 -20.77 5.84 -23.82
C VAL A 443 -21.23 7.24 -24.20
N ALA A 444 -20.60 7.89 -25.18
CA ALA A 444 -21.00 9.23 -25.63
C ALA A 444 -22.34 9.27 -26.34
N ARG A 445 -22.81 8.14 -26.88
CA ARG A 445 -24.12 7.99 -27.54
C ARG A 445 -25.22 7.54 -26.58
N ASP A 446 -24.84 7.03 -25.41
CA ASP A 446 -25.78 6.52 -24.42
C ASP A 446 -26.32 7.66 -23.52
N PRO A 447 -27.63 7.97 -23.58
CA PRO A 447 -28.20 9.04 -22.77
C PRO A 447 -28.17 8.74 -21.26
N LEU A 448 -28.12 7.47 -20.84
CA LEU A 448 -28.06 7.11 -19.41
C LEU A 448 -26.65 7.24 -18.84
N LEU A 449 -25.62 7.22 -19.68
CA LEU A 449 -24.21 7.23 -19.28
C LEU A 449 -23.51 8.56 -19.57
N ARG A 450 -24.19 9.50 -20.23
CA ARG A 450 -23.69 10.87 -20.40
C ARG A 450 -23.59 11.53 -19.03
N PRO A 451 -22.39 11.93 -18.56
CA PRO A 451 -22.32 12.87 -17.46
C PRO A 451 -22.99 14.16 -17.93
N ASP A 452 -23.96 14.68 -17.17
CA ASP A 452 -24.76 15.91 -17.40
C ASP A 452 -23.89 17.17 -17.52
N THR A 453 -23.03 17.21 -18.52
CA THR A 453 -22.19 18.35 -18.87
C THR A 453 -22.98 19.35 -19.72
N ALA A 454 -24.15 18.97 -20.23
CA ALA A 454 -25.03 19.85 -21.00
C ALA A 454 -25.84 20.84 -20.13
N ALA A 455 -26.04 20.57 -18.83
CA ALA A 455 -26.87 21.42 -17.98
C ALA A 455 -26.14 22.61 -17.32
N VAL A 456 -24.81 22.73 -17.45
CA VAL A 456 -24.02 23.80 -16.80
C VAL A 456 -23.70 24.97 -17.76
N GLY A 457 -24.15 24.92 -19.01
CA GLY A 457 -23.58 25.74 -20.09
C GLY A 457 -24.48 26.75 -20.81
N THR A 458 -25.73 27.02 -20.42
CA THR A 458 -26.59 27.96 -21.20
C THR A 458 -27.51 28.90 -20.43
N GLU A 459 -27.38 29.00 -19.10
CA GLU A 459 -27.99 30.12 -18.35
C GLU A 459 -26.95 30.85 -17.50
N ARG A 460 -26.17 31.73 -18.16
CA ARG A 460 -25.56 32.93 -17.56
C ARG A 460 -25.51 34.06 -18.57
#